data_AF-A0A3D4H443-F1
#
_entry.id   AF-A0A3D4H443-F1
#
_cell.length_a   1.000
_cell.length_b   1.000
_cell.length_c   1.000
_cell.angle_alpha   90.00
_cell.angle_beta   90.00
_cell.angle_gamma   90.00
#
_symmetry.space_group_name_H-M   'P 1'
#
loop_
_entity.id
_entity.type
_entity.pdbx_description
1 polymer ?
#
loop_
_entity_poly.entity_id
_entity_poly.type
_entity_poly.pdbx_seq_one_letter_code
_entity_poly.pdbx_strand_id
1 'polypeptide(L)'
;MISPYRLLHFTRCLAVAAILVGSSVNGDDSPPVAEISEADLVHQYRERCDYVIDQTVANTDPNDLTRGSNFTIAANLFRGANLDWARERLRLSNDPPTGAMFWMHPMALLMHVGREELNEDDWAFIRELWRTYFPYRGDTENHWVMYYVSLYLVAEMFPDAGPEAWYNGKSSVEIMADAKEFILDWMRITTSYGQGEYDSPNYIE
;
A
#
# COMPACT_ATOMS: atom_id res chain seq x y z
N MET A 1 10.26 -36.50 21.78
CA MET A 1 9.17 -35.66 22.33
C MET A 1 9.23 -34.34 21.58
N ILE A 2 8.36 -34.19 20.57
CA ILE A 2 8.37 -33.12 19.58
C ILE A 2 6.98 -32.47 19.60
N SER A 3 6.96 -31.13 19.59
CA SER A 3 5.80 -30.26 19.84
C SER A 3 4.67 -30.40 18.79
N PRO A 4 3.38 -30.40 19.19
CA PRO A 4 2.24 -30.72 18.32
C PRO A 4 1.83 -29.62 17.31
N TYR A 5 2.55 -28.50 17.22
CA TYR A 5 2.14 -27.35 16.40
C TYR A 5 2.68 -27.32 14.96
N ARG A 6 3.40 -28.35 14.51
CA ARG A 6 3.99 -28.38 13.14
C ARG A 6 3.37 -29.38 12.17
N LEU A 7 2.27 -30.05 12.53
CA LEU A 7 1.63 -31.06 11.67
C LEU A 7 0.34 -30.60 10.97
N LEU A 8 -0.14 -29.37 11.19
CA LEU A 8 -1.44 -28.92 10.67
C LEU A 8 -1.40 -28.11 9.36
N HIS A 9 -0.22 -27.72 8.87
CA HIS A 9 -0.09 -26.87 7.67
C HIS A 9 0.36 -27.60 6.39
N PHE A 10 0.72 -28.89 6.48
CA PHE A 10 1.22 -29.64 5.31
C PHE A 10 0.18 -30.59 4.68
N THR A 11 -1.00 -30.76 5.30
CA THR A 11 -2.03 -31.72 4.84
C THR A 11 -3.19 -31.07 4.07
N ARG A 12 -3.14 -29.76 3.80
CA ARG A 12 -4.17 -29.04 3.02
C ARG A 12 -3.84 -28.84 1.54
N CYS A 13 -2.63 -29.16 1.08
CA CYS A 13 -2.22 -28.99 -0.32
C CYS A 13 -2.25 -30.28 -1.18
N LEU A 14 -2.71 -31.41 -0.66
CA LEU A 14 -2.72 -32.69 -1.39
C LEU A 14 -4.11 -33.26 -1.70
N ALA A 15 -5.18 -32.55 -1.33
CA ALA A 15 -6.56 -32.97 -1.61
C ALA A 15 -7.27 -32.16 -2.72
N VAL A 16 -6.52 -31.39 -3.51
CA VAL A 16 -7.07 -30.61 -4.66
C VAL A 16 -6.78 -31.29 -6.01
N ALA A 17 -6.05 -32.41 -6.06
CA ALA A 17 -5.62 -33.03 -7.32
C ALA A 17 -6.23 -34.40 -7.67
N ALA A 18 -7.22 -34.92 -6.91
CA ALA A 18 -7.71 -36.29 -7.12
C ALA A 18 -9.23 -36.47 -7.30
N ILE A 19 -9.99 -35.41 -7.60
CA ILE A 19 -11.42 -35.52 -7.95
C ILE A 19 -11.72 -34.67 -9.18
N LEU A 20 -11.02 -34.97 -10.27
CA LEU A 20 -11.52 -34.74 -11.61
C LEU A 20 -11.63 -36.12 -12.24
N VAL A 21 -12.84 -36.44 -12.72
CA VAL A 21 -13.29 -37.66 -13.40
C VAL A 21 -14.21 -38.55 -12.55
N GLY A 22 -15.52 -38.36 -12.78
CA GLY A 22 -16.48 -39.47 -12.79
C GLY A 22 -17.39 -39.61 -11.57
N SER A 23 -18.46 -38.81 -11.48
CA SER A 23 -19.76 -39.29 -11.00
C SER A 23 -20.87 -38.29 -11.34
N SER A 24 -21.85 -38.76 -12.10
CA SER A 24 -23.09 -38.08 -12.43
C SER A 24 -24.00 -37.96 -11.19
N VAL A 25 -24.54 -36.74 -11.02
CA VAL A 25 -25.75 -36.32 -10.28
C VAL A 25 -26.43 -37.38 -9.41
N ASN A 26 -26.34 -37.20 -8.09
CA ASN A 26 -27.39 -37.48 -7.12
C ASN A 26 -27.40 -36.33 -6.10
N GLY A 27 -28.58 -35.99 -5.59
CA GLY A 27 -28.91 -34.73 -4.88
C GLY A 27 -27.83 -34.19 -3.95
N ASP A 28 -27.63 -32.88 -4.06
CA ASP A 28 -26.66 -32.11 -3.27
C ASP A 28 -27.11 -32.01 -1.81
N ASP A 29 -26.84 -33.07 -1.04
CA ASP A 29 -26.83 -33.08 0.43
C ASP A 29 -25.47 -32.58 0.96
N SER A 30 -24.78 -31.69 0.22
CA SER A 30 -23.65 -30.96 0.79
C SER A 30 -24.17 -30.20 2.02
N PRO A 31 -23.52 -30.32 3.19
CA PRO A 31 -23.89 -29.47 4.33
C PRO A 31 -23.85 -28.03 3.84
N PRO A 32 -24.85 -27.19 4.18
CA PRO A 32 -24.86 -25.80 3.75
C PRO A 32 -23.50 -25.21 4.09
N VAL A 33 -22.80 -24.68 3.08
CA VAL A 33 -21.58 -23.91 3.32
C VAL A 33 -21.98 -22.86 4.34
N ALA A 34 -21.44 -22.97 5.55
CA ALA A 34 -21.79 -22.05 6.62
C ALA A 34 -21.49 -20.64 6.10
N GLU A 35 -22.52 -19.80 5.98
CA GLU A 35 -22.34 -18.42 5.56
C GLU A 35 -21.37 -17.77 6.55
N ILE A 36 -20.23 -17.31 6.02
CA ILE A 36 -19.24 -16.60 6.83
C ILE A 36 -19.87 -15.26 7.19
N SER A 37 -19.94 -14.95 8.49
CA SER A 37 -20.49 -13.66 8.92
C SER A 37 -19.60 -12.50 8.45
N GLU A 38 -20.18 -11.31 8.30
CA GLU A 38 -19.39 -10.10 7.98
C GLU A 38 -18.26 -9.86 9.00
N ALA A 39 -18.53 -10.14 10.28
CA ALA A 39 -17.53 -10.04 11.34
C ALA A 39 -16.37 -11.02 11.13
N ASP A 40 -16.65 -12.26 10.73
CA ASP A 40 -15.63 -13.25 10.42
C ASP A 40 -14.83 -12.87 9.17
N LEU A 41 -15.48 -12.29 8.15
CA LEU A 41 -14.80 -11.78 6.95
C LEU A 41 -13.81 -10.66 7.29
N VAL A 42 -14.25 -9.69 8.12
CA VAL A 42 -13.39 -8.59 8.58
C VAL A 42 -12.25 -9.12 9.45
N HIS A 43 -12.52 -10.06 10.34
CA HIS A 43 -11.49 -10.68 11.18
C HIS A 43 -10.43 -11.38 10.33
N GLN A 44 -10.84 -12.27 9.41
CA GLN A 44 -9.91 -12.96 8.52
C GLN A 44 -9.13 -12.00 7.60
N TYR A 45 -9.75 -10.90 7.16
CA TYR A 45 -9.04 -9.85 6.43
C TYR A 45 -7.92 -9.23 7.26
N ARG A 46 -8.20 -8.87 8.51
CA ARG A 46 -7.19 -8.30 9.43
C ARG A 46 -6.07 -9.29 9.71
N GLU A 47 -6.37 -10.57 9.95
CA GLU A 47 -5.35 -11.60 10.15
C GLU A 47 -4.40 -11.70 8.94
N ARG A 48 -4.93 -11.60 7.71
CA ARG A 48 -4.09 -11.59 6.50
C ARG A 48 -3.23 -10.33 6.40
N CYS A 49 -3.79 -9.16 6.73
CA CYS A 49 -3.02 -7.92 6.77
C CYS A 49 -1.88 -8.01 7.78
N ASP A 50 -2.18 -8.46 9.01
CA ASP A 50 -1.18 -8.61 10.06
C ASP A 50 -0.10 -9.61 9.67
N TYR A 51 -0.47 -10.74 9.08
CA TYR A 51 0.49 -11.72 8.57
C TYR A 51 1.46 -11.11 7.56
N VAL A 52 0.97 -10.36 6.58
CA VAL A 52 1.83 -9.73 5.55
C VAL A 52 2.79 -8.70 6.18
N ILE A 53 2.28 -7.87 7.09
CA ILE A 53 3.08 -6.87 7.79
C ILE A 53 4.15 -7.56 8.66
N ASP A 54 3.76 -8.57 9.44
CA ASP A 54 4.67 -9.28 10.35
C ASP A 54 5.75 -10.02 9.57
N GLN A 55 5.42 -10.65 8.44
CA GLN A 55 6.42 -11.25 7.55
C GLN A 55 7.36 -10.20 6.96
N THR A 56 6.86 -9.02 6.60
CA THR A 56 7.70 -7.93 6.07
C THR A 56 8.70 -7.44 7.13
N VAL A 57 8.25 -7.26 8.37
CA VAL A 57 9.10 -6.84 9.49
C VAL A 57 10.10 -7.94 9.85
N ALA A 58 9.66 -9.20 9.95
CA ALA A 58 10.53 -10.33 10.30
C ALA A 58 11.66 -10.57 9.27
N ASN A 59 11.42 -10.24 8.00
CA ASN A 59 12.41 -10.36 6.92
C ASN A 59 13.31 -9.12 6.77
N THR A 60 13.12 -8.08 7.60
CA THR A 60 13.99 -6.91 7.61
C THR A 60 15.28 -7.26 8.35
N ASP A 61 16.42 -7.20 7.66
CA ASP A 61 17.74 -7.25 8.29
C ASP A 61 18.15 -5.83 8.70
N PRO A 62 18.16 -5.48 9.99
CA PRO A 62 18.48 -4.13 10.44
C PRO A 62 19.94 -3.72 10.15
N ASN A 63 20.80 -4.65 9.74
CA ASN A 63 22.19 -4.36 9.37
C ASN A 63 22.40 -4.23 7.86
N ASP A 64 21.37 -4.46 7.03
CA ASP A 64 21.43 -4.32 5.58
C ASP A 64 20.55 -3.14 5.11
N LEU A 65 21.22 -2.01 4.85
CA LEU A 65 20.58 -0.79 4.33
C LEU A 65 20.40 -0.79 2.81
N THR A 66 20.89 -1.81 2.11
CA THR A 66 20.79 -1.91 0.64
C THR A 66 19.45 -2.47 0.19
N ARG A 67 18.67 -3.04 1.12
CA ARG A 67 17.37 -3.69 0.87
C ARG A 67 16.23 -2.91 1.52
N GLY A 68 15.01 -3.26 1.12
CA GLY A 68 13.78 -2.64 1.63
C GLY A 68 13.31 -1.46 0.78
N SER A 69 12.00 -1.41 0.53
CA SER A 69 11.32 -0.31 -0.16
C SER A 69 10.60 0.59 0.84
N ASN A 70 9.98 1.67 0.36
CA ASN A 70 9.09 2.50 1.19
C ASN A 70 7.96 1.68 1.85
N PHE A 71 7.52 0.57 1.25
CA PHE A 71 6.58 -0.36 1.89
C PHE A 71 7.21 -1.12 3.06
N THR A 72 8.47 -1.55 2.93
CA THR A 72 9.20 -2.21 4.03
C THR A 72 9.45 -1.24 5.18
N ILE A 73 9.80 0.01 4.88
CA ILE A 73 9.93 1.08 5.88
C ILE A 73 8.59 1.31 6.58
N ALA A 74 7.50 1.47 5.82
CA ALA A 74 6.15 1.66 6.35
C ALA A 74 5.72 0.53 7.31
N ALA A 75 5.99 -0.73 6.97
CA ALA A 75 5.66 -1.88 7.82
C ALA A 75 6.41 -1.83 9.17
N ASN A 76 7.70 -1.48 9.14
CA ASN A 76 8.53 -1.35 10.34
C ASN A 76 8.07 -0.18 11.23
N LEU A 77 7.76 0.98 10.63
CA LEU A 77 7.19 2.12 11.36
C LEU A 77 5.84 1.77 11.98
N PHE A 78 4.94 1.13 11.24
CA PHE A 78 3.62 0.73 11.74
C PHE A 78 3.70 -0.23 12.94
N ARG A 79 4.72 -1.10 12.99
CA ARG A 79 4.94 -2.03 14.10
C ARG A 79 5.81 -1.46 15.23
N GLY A 80 6.38 -0.28 15.07
CA GLY A 80 7.37 0.24 16.03
C GLY A 80 8.67 -0.59 16.07
N ALA A 81 9.02 -1.25 14.97
CA ALA A 81 10.14 -2.19 14.89
C ALA A 81 11.26 -1.65 13.99
N ASN A 82 12.52 -2.01 14.27
CA ASN A 82 13.71 -1.63 13.48
C ASN A 82 13.77 -0.12 13.14
N LEU A 83 13.39 0.75 14.09
CA LEU A 83 13.16 2.17 13.84
C LEU A 83 14.41 2.91 13.34
N ASP A 84 15.58 2.60 13.90
CA ASP A 84 16.85 3.21 13.45
C ASP A 84 17.15 2.85 11.99
N TRP A 85 17.00 1.57 11.63
CA TRP A 85 17.11 1.11 10.24
C TRP A 85 16.07 1.79 9.34
N ALA A 86 14.82 1.90 9.78
CA ALA A 86 13.74 2.51 9.00
C ALA A 86 14.04 3.99 8.67
N ARG A 87 14.55 4.74 9.64
CA ARG A 87 14.94 6.16 9.49
C ARG A 87 16.15 6.33 8.60
N GLU A 88 17.16 5.47 8.72
CA GLU A 88 18.35 5.54 7.86
C GLU A 88 18.01 5.12 6.42
N ARG A 89 17.23 4.05 6.27
CA ARG A 89 16.77 3.56 4.97
C ARG A 89 15.91 4.60 4.25
N LEU A 90 15.00 5.30 4.96
CA LEU A 90 14.20 6.40 4.43
C LEU A 90 15.07 7.45 3.74
N ARG A 91 16.20 7.84 4.33
CA ARG A 91 17.14 8.81 3.73
C ARG A 91 17.81 8.21 2.50
N LEU A 92 18.38 7.01 2.63
CA LEU A 92 19.12 6.35 1.55
C LEU A 92 18.27 6.00 0.32
N SER A 93 16.99 5.67 0.47
CA SER A 93 16.11 5.37 -0.67
C SER A 93 15.56 6.60 -1.37
N ASN A 94 15.63 7.77 -0.74
CA ASN A 94 14.92 8.95 -1.19
C ASN A 94 15.82 10.17 -1.41
N ASP A 95 17.16 10.03 -1.32
CA ASP A 95 18.12 11.08 -1.66
C ASP A 95 19.15 10.60 -2.72
N PRO A 96 19.00 10.96 -4.01
CA PRO A 96 17.87 11.72 -4.56
C PRO A 96 16.59 10.87 -4.70
N PRO A 97 15.39 11.48 -4.67
CA PRO A 97 14.14 10.76 -4.87
C PRO A 97 13.97 10.35 -6.35
N THR A 98 13.46 9.15 -6.58
CA THR A 98 13.21 8.57 -7.91
C THR A 98 11.93 7.75 -7.93
N GLY A 99 11.38 7.45 -9.12
CA GLY A 99 10.18 6.62 -9.27
C GLY A 99 8.88 7.37 -9.58
N ALA A 100 8.92 8.70 -9.65
CA ALA A 100 7.81 9.55 -10.09
C ALA A 100 6.52 9.30 -9.28
N MET A 101 5.37 9.15 -9.91
CA MET A 101 4.11 8.79 -9.23
C MET A 101 4.19 7.48 -8.42
N PHE A 102 5.05 6.52 -8.78
CA PHE A 102 5.26 5.30 -7.99
C PHE A 102 6.04 5.54 -6.69
N TRP A 103 6.70 6.68 -6.55
CA TRP A 103 7.28 7.12 -5.29
C TRP A 103 6.24 7.78 -4.39
N MET A 104 5.33 8.55 -4.97
CA MET A 104 4.34 9.34 -4.25
C MET A 104 3.41 8.51 -3.37
N HIS A 105 2.88 7.41 -3.91
CA HIS A 105 1.91 6.59 -3.19
C HIS A 105 2.50 5.82 -2.00
N PRO A 106 3.65 5.11 -2.15
CA PRO A 106 4.33 4.51 -1.01
C PRO A 106 4.79 5.53 0.03
N MET A 107 5.18 6.74 -0.39
CA MET A 107 5.53 7.81 0.55
C MET A 107 4.32 8.30 1.34
N ALA A 108 3.17 8.49 0.70
CA ALA A 108 1.93 8.84 1.39
C ALA A 108 1.54 7.79 2.44
N LEU A 109 1.65 6.50 2.10
CA LEU A 109 1.43 5.40 3.03
C LEU A 109 2.40 5.46 4.23
N LEU A 110 3.71 5.56 3.95
CA LEU A 110 4.77 5.65 4.96
C LEU A 110 4.52 6.82 5.93
N MET A 111 4.20 8.00 5.39
CA MET A 111 3.89 9.19 6.17
C MET A 111 2.67 8.97 7.07
N HIS A 112 1.62 8.36 6.54
CA HIS A 112 0.39 8.11 7.30
C HIS A 112 0.62 7.13 8.45
N VAL A 113 1.21 5.97 8.18
CA VAL A 113 1.41 4.92 9.18
C VAL A 113 2.55 5.20 10.14
N GLY A 114 3.56 5.96 9.71
CA GLY A 114 4.72 6.32 10.51
C GLY A 114 4.56 7.58 11.34
N ARG A 115 3.39 8.22 11.32
CA ARG A 115 3.17 9.54 11.94
C ARG A 115 3.57 9.65 13.41
N GLU A 116 3.49 8.56 14.17
CA GLU A 116 3.83 8.51 15.60
C GLU A 116 5.32 8.20 15.84
N GLU A 117 5.99 7.58 14.86
CA GLU A 117 7.37 7.10 14.96
C GLU A 117 8.40 8.00 14.24
N LEU A 118 7.95 8.79 13.26
CA LEU A 118 8.78 9.77 12.54
C LEU A 118 9.07 10.97 13.42
N ASN A 119 10.35 11.29 13.61
CA ASN A 119 10.77 12.45 14.40
C ASN A 119 10.78 13.75 13.56
N GLU A 120 11.09 14.88 14.20
CA GLU A 120 11.11 16.19 13.53
C GLU A 120 12.10 16.26 12.36
N ASP A 121 13.26 15.61 12.48
CA ASP A 121 14.28 15.56 11.42
C ASP A 121 13.81 14.71 10.23
N ASP A 122 13.15 13.59 10.49
CA ASP A 122 12.55 12.74 9.46
C ASP A 122 11.45 13.52 8.71
N TRP A 123 10.61 14.24 9.44
CA TRP A 123 9.58 15.10 8.86
C TRP A 123 10.15 16.26 8.06
N ALA A 124 11.24 16.89 8.53
CA ALA A 124 11.92 17.95 7.80
C ALA A 124 12.50 17.43 6.48
N PHE A 125 13.12 16.25 6.50
CA PHE A 125 13.59 15.57 5.30
C PHE A 125 12.45 15.27 4.33
N ILE A 126 11.35 14.66 4.80
CA ILE A 126 10.18 14.36 3.97
C ILE A 126 9.60 15.63 3.34
N ARG A 127 9.43 16.72 4.09
CA ARG A 127 8.93 18.00 3.56
C ARG A 127 9.83 18.53 2.46
N GLU A 128 11.15 18.42 2.62
CA GLU A 128 12.10 18.85 1.59
C GLU A 128 11.97 18.03 0.29
N LEU A 129 11.71 16.72 0.39
CA LEU A 129 11.43 15.88 -0.78
C LEU A 129 10.19 16.37 -1.53
N TRP A 130 9.07 16.62 -0.83
CA TRP A 130 7.84 17.13 -1.44
C TRP A 130 7.97 18.55 -1.99
N ARG A 131 8.89 19.35 -1.43
CA ARG A 131 9.19 20.70 -1.91
C ARG A 131 10.03 20.72 -3.18
N THR A 132 10.95 19.77 -3.34
CA THR A 132 12.00 19.84 -4.37
C THR A 132 11.88 18.79 -5.47
N TYR A 133 11.29 17.63 -5.18
CA TYR A 133 11.10 16.59 -6.18
C TYR A 133 9.92 16.94 -7.07
N PHE A 134 10.10 16.87 -8.39
CA PHE A 134 9.05 17.10 -9.39
C PHE A 134 8.64 15.75 -10.03
N PRO A 135 7.68 15.01 -9.45
CA PRO A 135 7.34 13.68 -9.93
C PRO A 135 6.62 13.78 -11.28
N TYR A 136 7.04 12.97 -12.24
CA TYR A 136 6.27 12.79 -13.46
C TYR A 136 4.91 12.13 -13.12
N ARG A 137 3.81 12.71 -13.63
CA ARG A 137 2.46 12.21 -13.35
C ARG A 137 2.15 10.86 -14.02
N GLY A 138 2.92 10.47 -15.04
CA GLY A 138 2.66 9.30 -15.88
C GLY A 138 1.80 9.57 -17.11
N ASP A 139 1.64 8.52 -17.92
CA ASP A 139 0.94 8.57 -19.23
C ASP A 139 -0.38 7.79 -19.28
N THR A 140 -0.72 7.06 -18.21
CA THR A 140 -1.86 6.13 -18.17
C THR A 140 -2.83 6.54 -17.06
N GLU A 141 -4.08 6.06 -17.16
CA GLU A 141 -5.18 6.43 -16.26
C GLU A 141 -4.83 6.11 -14.80
N ASN A 142 -4.31 4.91 -14.52
CA ASN A 142 -3.95 4.48 -13.18
C ASN A 142 -2.80 5.33 -12.59
N HIS A 143 -1.86 5.81 -13.42
CA HIS A 143 -0.77 6.67 -12.98
C HIS A 143 -1.30 8.02 -12.53
N TRP A 144 -2.25 8.59 -13.26
CA TRP A 144 -2.88 9.86 -12.89
C TRP A 144 -3.69 9.72 -11.60
N VAL A 145 -4.46 8.65 -11.46
CA VAL A 145 -5.19 8.35 -10.21
C VAL A 145 -4.21 8.25 -9.05
N MET A 146 -3.13 7.48 -9.19
CA MET A 146 -2.11 7.35 -8.15
C MET A 146 -1.46 8.69 -7.79
N TYR A 147 -1.14 9.52 -8.79
CA TYR A 147 -0.56 10.84 -8.61
C TYR A 147 -1.50 11.78 -7.84
N TYR A 148 -2.74 11.95 -8.30
CA TYR A 148 -3.69 12.88 -7.68
C TYR A 148 -4.18 12.41 -6.31
N VAL A 149 -4.42 11.11 -6.11
CA VAL A 149 -4.77 10.57 -4.79
C VAL A 149 -3.62 10.78 -3.81
N SER A 150 -2.37 10.55 -4.22
CA SER A 150 -1.22 10.76 -3.34
C SER A 150 -1.05 12.23 -2.97
N LEU A 151 -1.22 13.15 -3.94
CA LEU A 151 -1.20 14.59 -3.67
C LEU A 151 -2.31 15.00 -2.69
N TYR A 152 -3.54 14.51 -2.89
CA TYR A 152 -4.66 14.82 -2.01
C TYR A 152 -4.36 14.38 -0.58
N LEU A 153 -3.95 13.11 -0.39
CA LEU A 153 -3.69 12.54 0.93
C LEU A 153 -2.54 13.26 1.65
N VAL A 154 -1.47 13.59 0.93
CA VAL A 154 -0.31 14.24 1.55
C VAL A 154 -0.58 15.72 1.83
N ALA A 155 -1.32 16.42 0.98
CA ALA A 155 -1.76 17.79 1.24
C ALA A 155 -2.74 17.87 2.43
N GLU A 156 -3.60 16.87 2.62
CA GLU A 156 -4.51 16.77 3.78
C GLU A 156 -3.73 16.68 5.11
N MET A 157 -2.52 16.12 5.11
CA MET A 157 -1.66 16.08 6.31
C MET A 157 -1.07 17.45 6.68
N PHE A 158 -1.06 18.41 5.75
CA PHE A 158 -0.50 19.75 5.93
C PHE A 158 -1.48 20.81 5.42
N PRO A 159 -2.68 20.94 6.03
CA PRO A 159 -3.77 21.73 5.46
C PRO A 159 -3.45 23.22 5.28
N ASP A 160 -2.56 23.76 6.11
CA ASP A 160 -2.17 25.18 6.12
C ASP A 160 -0.90 25.48 5.30
N ALA A 161 -0.30 24.48 4.62
CA ALA A 161 0.96 24.70 3.91
C ALA A 161 0.77 25.55 2.64
N GLY A 162 1.64 26.55 2.48
CA GLY A 162 1.63 27.49 1.36
C GLY A 162 2.36 26.99 0.12
N PRO A 163 2.34 27.78 -0.97
CA PRO A 163 3.03 27.52 -2.23
C PRO A 163 4.50 27.08 -2.11
N GLU A 164 5.22 27.61 -1.11
CA GLU A 164 6.63 27.35 -0.85
C GLU A 164 6.92 25.94 -0.32
N ALA A 165 5.89 25.21 0.14
CA ALA A 165 6.03 23.86 0.68
C ALA A 165 6.01 22.76 -0.40
N TRP A 166 5.63 23.10 -1.64
CA TRP A 166 5.34 22.13 -2.68
C TRP A 166 6.10 22.43 -3.98
N TYR A 167 6.56 21.39 -4.66
CA TYR A 167 7.30 21.51 -5.92
C TYR A 167 6.56 22.25 -7.05
N ASN A 168 5.23 22.28 -6.99
CA ASN A 168 4.38 22.85 -8.02
C ASN A 168 3.95 24.30 -7.73
N GLY A 169 4.40 24.89 -6.61
CA GLY A 169 4.08 26.27 -6.23
C GLY A 169 2.60 26.50 -5.88
N LYS A 170 1.85 25.45 -5.54
CA LYS A 170 0.46 25.55 -5.07
C LYS A 170 0.40 25.35 -3.56
N SER A 171 -0.59 25.97 -2.90
CA SER A 171 -0.92 25.66 -1.51
C SER A 171 -1.58 24.29 -1.36
N SER A 172 -1.60 23.74 -0.15
CA SER A 172 -2.33 22.48 0.11
C SER A 172 -3.80 22.55 -0.25
N VAL A 173 -4.44 23.72 -0.03
CA VAL A 173 -5.85 23.94 -0.39
C VAL A 173 -6.06 23.83 -1.91
N GLU A 174 -5.19 24.44 -2.70
CA GLU A 174 -5.24 24.36 -4.17
C GLU A 174 -4.94 22.94 -4.65
N ILE A 175 -3.93 22.27 -4.06
CA ILE A 175 -3.60 20.87 -4.39
C ILE A 175 -4.79 19.95 -4.12
N MET A 176 -5.43 20.06 -2.96
CA MET A 176 -6.59 19.25 -2.60
C MET A 176 -7.77 19.53 -3.54
N ALA A 177 -8.02 20.79 -3.90
CA ALA A 177 -9.09 21.16 -4.82
C ALA A 177 -8.89 20.53 -6.21
N ASP A 178 -7.71 20.69 -6.80
CA ASP A 178 -7.39 20.16 -8.13
C ASP A 178 -7.42 18.63 -8.15
N ALA A 179 -6.81 18.00 -7.15
CA ALA A 179 -6.81 16.55 -7.04
C ALA A 179 -8.24 16.00 -6.88
N LYS A 180 -9.07 16.66 -6.06
CA LYS A 180 -10.48 16.27 -5.89
C LYS A 180 -11.27 16.42 -7.17
N GLU A 181 -11.10 17.50 -7.92
CA GLU A 181 -11.77 17.70 -9.20
C GLU A 181 -11.44 16.55 -10.17
N PHE A 182 -10.15 16.24 -10.33
CA PHE A 182 -9.71 15.11 -11.15
C PHE A 182 -10.31 13.78 -10.67
N ILE A 183 -10.23 13.48 -9.37
CA ILE A 183 -10.70 12.20 -8.81
C ILE A 183 -12.21 12.04 -9.02
N LEU A 184 -13.00 13.10 -8.82
CA LEU A 184 -14.45 13.07 -9.03
C LEU A 184 -14.82 12.92 -10.51
N ASP A 185 -14.09 13.58 -11.41
CA ASP A 185 -14.35 13.42 -12.85
C ASP A 185 -13.96 12.02 -13.34
N TRP A 186 -12.82 11.48 -12.87
CA TRP A 186 -12.43 10.10 -13.12
C TRP A 186 -13.50 9.12 -12.63
N MET A 187 -13.97 9.24 -11.38
CA MET A 187 -15.05 8.41 -10.84
C MET A 187 -16.31 8.49 -11.71
N ARG A 188 -16.69 9.69 -12.14
CA ARG A 188 -17.86 9.91 -13.02
C ARG A 188 -17.67 9.18 -14.36
N ILE A 189 -16.52 9.34 -15.01
CA ILE A 189 -16.23 8.70 -16.31
C ILE A 189 -16.24 7.17 -16.15
N THR A 190 -15.46 6.64 -15.20
CA THR A 190 -15.32 5.20 -14.97
C THR A 190 -16.66 4.53 -14.66
N THR A 191 -17.51 5.18 -13.87
CA THR A 191 -18.82 4.62 -13.50
C THR A 191 -19.88 4.80 -14.58
N SER A 192 -19.72 5.75 -15.50
CA SER A 192 -20.69 6.02 -16.57
C SER A 192 -20.38 5.27 -17.86
N TYR A 193 -19.10 5.10 -18.19
CA TYR A 193 -18.65 4.61 -19.50
C TYR A 193 -17.64 3.46 -19.41
N GLY A 194 -17.19 3.09 -18.21
CA GLY A 194 -16.05 2.20 -18.00
C GLY A 194 -14.72 2.96 -18.00
N GLN A 195 -13.62 2.23 -17.79
CA GLN A 195 -12.28 2.82 -17.79
C GLN A 195 -11.90 3.32 -19.19
N GLY A 196 -11.22 4.47 -19.26
CA GLY A 196 -10.78 5.06 -20.52
C GLY A 196 -9.60 4.31 -21.14
N GLU A 197 -8.81 3.63 -20.31
CA GLU A 197 -7.67 2.81 -20.73
C GLU A 197 -7.91 1.35 -20.38
N TYR A 198 -7.62 0.47 -21.34
CA TYR A 198 -7.71 -0.98 -21.16
C TYR A 198 -6.35 -1.51 -20.71
N ASP A 199 -6.02 -1.30 -19.44
CA ASP A 199 -4.82 -1.87 -18.86
C ASP A 199 -4.99 -3.37 -18.56
N SER A 200 -3.88 -4.10 -18.61
CA SER A 200 -3.82 -5.44 -18.04
C SER A 200 -4.22 -5.36 -16.55
N PRO A 201 -5.05 -6.27 -16.02
CA PRO A 201 -5.44 -6.27 -14.61
C PRO A 201 -4.28 -6.53 -13.64
N ASN A 202 -3.03 -6.65 -14.15
CA ASN A 202 -1.90 -7.08 -13.38
C ASN A 202 -0.71 -6.11 -13.45
N TYR A 203 -0.26 -5.66 -12.25
CA TYR A 203 1.02 -4.98 -11.99
C TYR A 203 2.04 -5.91 -11.28
N ILE A 204 1.65 -7.15 -10.96
CA ILE A 204 2.43 -8.08 -10.13
C ILE A 204 2.70 -9.37 -10.93
N GLU A 205 3.94 -9.57 -11.36
CA GLU A 205 4.47 -10.88 -11.74
C GLU A 205 5.19 -11.54 -10.58
#